data_AF-A0A955T5S4-F1
#
_entry.id   AF-A0A955T5S4-F1
#
_cell.length_a   1.000
_cell.length_b   1.000
_cell.length_c   1.000
_cell.angle_alpha   90.00
_cell.angle_beta   90.00
_cell.angle_gamma   90.00
#
_symmetry.space_group_name_H-M   'P 1'
#
loop_
_entity.id
_entity.type
_entity.pdbx_description
1 polymer ?
#
loop_
_entity_poly.entity_id
_entity_poly.type
_entity_poly.pdbx_seq_one_letter_code
_entity_poly.pdbx_strand_id
1 'polypeptide(L)'
;MFFRLLLLISILFSIPQVRAEPIVPGYQHLAGSPSSAGQVLLQELKCFPCHAADNPFPIKRKTPTLLGLRNRVKPGYLRSFLVNPNHEKPGALMPNLFHGWADAEREDAIENILHFLYSLPDEATKANGEGTEYDIAKGEEIFHTVGCVACHEPRRKPQRIENEFGEEIEWEREEPVKEKSASIPLPDLKRKTWLKPLARFLMSPYNTRPGGRMPDMKLSEQEAGSIAAYLLNGEAVSPKVMFEPYPDRIEKGQRLFHEIGCTNCHSSAGKKEAYSLKA
;
A
#
# COMPACT_ATOMS: atom_id res chain seq x y z
N MET A 1 -14.38 -9.32 66.89
CA MET A 1 -13.59 -9.98 65.83
C MET A 1 -13.81 -9.23 64.53
N PHE A 2 -12.77 -8.57 64.03
CA PHE A 2 -12.77 -7.74 62.83
C PHE A 2 -12.84 -8.62 61.58
N PHE A 3 -13.84 -8.43 60.71
CA PHE A 3 -13.81 -8.93 59.34
C PHE A 3 -13.79 -7.72 58.40
N ARG A 4 -12.59 -7.39 57.90
CA ARG A 4 -12.39 -6.40 56.82
C ARG A 4 -12.79 -7.05 55.51
N LEU A 5 -13.88 -6.57 54.91
CA LEU A 5 -14.29 -6.92 53.55
C LEU A 5 -13.47 -6.06 52.57
N LEU A 6 -12.45 -6.65 51.95
CA LEU A 6 -11.68 -6.03 50.86
C LEU A 6 -12.46 -6.25 49.55
N LEU A 7 -13.11 -5.19 49.07
CA LEU A 7 -13.83 -5.17 47.80
C LEU A 7 -12.81 -4.90 46.68
N LEU A 8 -12.33 -5.97 46.03
CA LEU A 8 -11.49 -5.89 44.84
C LEU A 8 -12.33 -5.39 43.66
N ILE A 9 -12.22 -4.11 43.34
CA ILE A 9 -12.75 -3.53 42.09
C ILE A 9 -11.82 -3.98 40.95
N SER A 10 -12.21 -5.03 40.23
CA SER A 10 -11.58 -5.40 38.96
C SER A 10 -11.91 -4.36 37.90
N ILE A 11 -11.00 -3.42 37.66
CA ILE A 11 -11.06 -2.51 36.51
C ILE A 11 -10.74 -3.35 35.26
N LEU A 12 -11.79 -3.75 34.54
CA LEU A 12 -11.67 -4.28 33.18
C LEU A 12 -11.17 -3.14 32.28
N PHE A 13 -9.85 -3.06 32.09
CA PHE A 13 -9.28 -2.28 31.01
C PHE A 13 -9.72 -2.93 29.69
N SER A 14 -10.71 -2.33 29.03
CA SER A 14 -11.02 -2.62 27.63
C SER A 14 -9.79 -2.29 26.81
N ILE A 15 -9.00 -3.32 26.48
CA ILE A 15 -7.90 -3.21 25.53
C ILE A 15 -8.53 -2.72 24.22
N PRO A 16 -8.13 -1.56 23.68
CA PRO A 16 -8.63 -1.12 22.39
C PRO A 16 -8.20 -2.16 21.35
N GLN A 17 -9.17 -2.90 20.83
CA GLN A 17 -8.97 -3.80 19.71
C GLN A 17 -8.46 -2.98 18.54
N VAL A 18 -7.21 -3.20 18.14
CA VAL A 18 -6.66 -2.66 16.90
C VAL A 18 -7.49 -3.25 15.77
N ARG A 19 -8.47 -2.49 15.26
CA ARG A 19 -9.30 -2.94 14.15
C ARG A 19 -8.48 -2.90 12.87
N ALA A 20 -8.08 -4.07 12.40
CA ALA A 20 -7.45 -4.31 11.10
C ALA A 20 -8.50 -4.32 9.96
N GLU A 21 -9.52 -3.46 10.05
CA GLU A 21 -10.57 -3.43 9.03
C GLU A 21 -10.03 -2.85 7.70
N PRO A 22 -10.39 -3.43 6.55
CA PRO A 22 -10.04 -2.86 5.25
C PRO A 22 -10.52 -1.41 5.15
N ILE A 23 -9.64 -0.50 4.71
CA ILE A 23 -10.03 0.88 4.46
C ILE A 23 -10.72 0.91 3.10
N VAL A 24 -12.03 1.15 3.10
CA VAL A 24 -12.85 1.28 1.89
C VAL A 24 -13.38 2.71 1.78
N PRO A 25 -12.64 3.63 1.12
CA PRO A 25 -13.01 5.05 1.10
C PRO A 25 -14.40 5.30 0.51
N GLY A 26 -14.80 4.51 -0.50
CA GLY A 26 -16.13 4.61 -1.09
C GLY A 26 -17.26 4.30 -0.10
N TYR A 27 -17.01 3.45 0.91
CA TYR A 27 -18.01 3.11 1.93
C TYR A 27 -18.10 4.19 3.01
N GLN A 28 -16.97 4.78 3.41
CA GLN A 28 -16.90 5.81 4.45
C GLN A 28 -17.71 7.08 4.12
N HIS A 29 -17.94 7.36 2.83
CA HIS A 29 -18.75 8.49 2.37
C HIS A 29 -20.23 8.16 2.10
N LEU A 30 -20.65 6.89 2.25
CA LEU A 30 -22.02 6.43 1.96
C LEU A 30 -22.80 6.17 3.25
N ALA A 31 -22.81 7.13 4.16
CA ALA A 31 -23.72 7.13 5.30
C ALA A 31 -25.13 7.52 4.83
N GLY A 32 -25.93 6.58 4.34
CA GLY A 32 -27.34 6.88 4.02
C GLY A 32 -28.18 5.82 3.31
N SER A 33 -27.59 4.81 2.67
CA SER A 33 -28.35 3.74 1.98
C SER A 33 -27.64 2.38 2.12
N PRO A 34 -28.18 1.45 2.93
CA PRO A 34 -27.58 0.13 3.14
C PRO A 34 -27.35 -0.67 1.86
N SER A 35 -28.28 -0.62 0.90
CA SER A 35 -28.17 -1.34 -0.38
C SER A 35 -27.06 -0.78 -1.27
N SER A 36 -26.90 0.54 -1.32
CA SER A 36 -25.82 1.20 -2.06
C SER A 36 -24.46 0.95 -1.39
N ALA A 37 -24.43 0.91 -0.06
CA ALA A 37 -23.22 0.61 0.70
C ALA A 37 -22.75 -0.84 0.47
N GLY A 38 -23.67 -1.81 0.42
CA GLY A 38 -23.37 -3.20 0.07
C GLY A 38 -22.79 -3.36 -1.34
N GLN A 39 -23.35 -2.67 -2.33
CA GLN A 39 -22.83 -2.67 -3.70
C GLN A 39 -21.41 -2.09 -3.78
N VAL A 40 -21.14 -1.00 -3.04
CA VAL A 40 -19.79 -0.44 -2.98
C VAL A 40 -18.81 -1.41 -2.33
N LEU A 41 -19.18 -2.06 -1.22
CA LEU A 41 -18.30 -3.06 -0.61
C LEU A 41 -17.97 -4.21 -1.56
N LEU A 42 -18.96 -4.74 -2.29
CA LEU A 42 -18.75 -5.82 -3.26
C LEU A 42 -17.77 -5.44 -4.38
N GLN A 43 -17.83 -4.19 -4.86
CA GLN A 43 -16.94 -3.68 -5.90
C GLN A 43 -15.54 -3.37 -5.37
N GLU A 44 -15.45 -2.88 -4.13
CA GLU A 44 -14.21 -2.42 -3.52
C GLU A 44 -13.38 -3.55 -2.93
N LEU A 45 -14.02 -4.49 -2.24
CA LEU A 45 -13.37 -5.67 -1.68
C LEU A 45 -13.15 -6.77 -2.72
N LYS A 46 -13.79 -6.64 -3.90
CA LYS A 46 -13.70 -7.60 -5.00
C LYS A 46 -14.02 -9.02 -4.53
N CYS A 47 -15.26 -9.25 -4.10
CA CYS A 47 -15.67 -10.56 -3.60
C CYS A 47 -15.83 -11.59 -4.72
N PHE A 48 -16.37 -11.17 -5.88
CA PHE A 48 -16.74 -12.08 -6.97
C PHE A 48 -15.61 -12.75 -7.79
N PRO A 49 -14.36 -12.27 -7.81
CA PRO A 49 -13.27 -13.03 -8.44
C PRO A 49 -12.94 -14.33 -7.70
N CYS A 50 -13.31 -14.47 -6.43
CA CYS A 50 -13.12 -15.71 -5.65
C CYS A 50 -14.43 -16.40 -5.28
N HIS A 51 -15.52 -15.65 -5.06
CA HIS A 51 -16.83 -16.20 -4.73
C HIS A 51 -17.76 -16.13 -5.94
N ALA A 52 -18.03 -17.28 -6.55
CA ALA A 52 -19.02 -17.38 -7.61
C ALA A 52 -20.41 -17.01 -7.07
N ALA A 53 -21.02 -16.00 -7.68
CA ALA A 53 -22.39 -15.59 -7.46
C ALA A 53 -22.86 -14.85 -8.71
N ASP A 54 -24.16 -14.86 -8.95
CA ASP A 54 -24.76 -14.03 -9.99
C ASP A 54 -24.53 -12.56 -9.60
N ASN A 55 -23.55 -11.94 -10.26
CA ASN A 55 -23.17 -10.58 -9.98
C ASN A 55 -23.83 -9.64 -11.00
N PRO A 56 -24.91 -8.93 -10.63
CA PRO A 56 -25.55 -7.97 -11.52
C PRO A 56 -24.69 -6.73 -11.79
N PHE A 57 -23.53 -6.57 -11.13
CA PHE A 57 -22.66 -5.39 -11.24
C PHE A 57 -21.24 -5.77 -11.66
N PRO A 58 -20.83 -5.57 -12.93
CA PRO A 58 -19.48 -5.92 -13.37
C PRO A 58 -18.41 -5.20 -12.52
N ILE A 59 -17.46 -5.95 -11.95
CA ILE A 59 -16.32 -5.37 -11.24
C ILE A 59 -15.45 -4.64 -12.26
N LYS A 60 -15.44 -3.30 -12.21
CA LYS A 60 -14.68 -2.47 -13.18
C LYS A 60 -13.28 -2.09 -12.71
N ARG A 61 -12.99 -2.14 -11.40
CA ARG A 61 -11.68 -1.69 -10.88
C ARG A 61 -10.58 -2.70 -11.17
N LYS A 62 -9.55 -2.28 -11.90
CA LYS A 62 -8.32 -3.06 -12.14
C LYS A 62 -7.46 -3.15 -10.88
N THR A 63 -6.77 -4.27 -10.68
CA THR A 63 -5.73 -4.43 -9.63
C THR A 63 -4.43 -3.73 -10.04
N PRO A 64 -3.47 -3.54 -9.10
CA PRO A 64 -2.13 -3.11 -9.47
C PRO A 64 -1.49 -4.09 -10.44
N THR A 65 -0.83 -3.57 -11.48
CA THR A 65 -0.03 -4.39 -12.39
C THR A 65 1.09 -5.08 -11.60
N LEU A 66 1.50 -6.27 -12.03
CA LEU A 66 2.67 -6.97 -11.52
C LEU A 66 3.88 -6.85 -12.44
N LEU A 67 3.70 -6.31 -13.65
CA LEU A 67 4.79 -6.05 -14.57
C LEU A 67 5.76 -5.01 -14.00
N GLY A 68 7.04 -5.17 -14.33
CA GLY A 68 8.15 -4.33 -13.85
C GLY A 68 8.22 -4.20 -12.33
N LEU A 69 7.65 -5.13 -11.55
CA LEU A 69 7.59 -5.05 -10.09
C LEU A 69 8.99 -4.90 -9.48
N ARG A 70 9.98 -5.64 -10.01
CA ARG A 70 11.38 -5.60 -9.56
C ARG A 70 11.97 -4.19 -9.52
N ASN A 71 11.48 -3.29 -10.37
CA ASN A 71 12.00 -1.93 -10.49
C ASN A 71 11.35 -0.96 -9.50
N ARG A 72 10.33 -1.37 -8.74
CA ARG A 72 9.51 -0.45 -7.93
C ARG A 72 9.19 -0.94 -6.52
N VAL A 73 9.37 -2.22 -6.22
CA VAL A 73 9.22 -2.77 -4.87
C VAL A 73 10.50 -3.47 -4.46
N LYS A 74 10.93 -3.26 -3.22
CA LYS A 74 12.09 -3.93 -2.62
C LYS A 74 11.72 -5.37 -2.21
N PRO A 75 12.62 -6.35 -2.36
CA PRO A 75 12.27 -7.76 -2.17
C PRO A 75 11.93 -8.07 -0.71
N GLY A 76 12.66 -7.48 0.25
CA GLY A 76 12.36 -7.65 1.68
C GLY A 76 10.98 -7.11 2.09
N TYR A 77 10.53 -5.99 1.50
CA TYR A 77 9.17 -5.51 1.69
C TYR A 77 8.15 -6.45 1.05
N LEU A 78 8.39 -6.92 -0.18
CA LEU A 78 7.45 -7.82 -0.84
C LEU A 78 7.27 -9.13 -0.07
N ARG A 79 8.36 -9.72 0.46
CA ARG A 79 8.28 -10.87 1.37
C ARG A 79 7.36 -10.58 2.56
N SER A 80 7.65 -9.50 3.28
CA SER A 80 6.89 -9.12 4.48
C SER A 80 5.41 -8.85 4.16
N PHE A 81 5.15 -8.24 3.00
CA PHE A 81 3.82 -7.96 2.50
C PHE A 81 3.06 -9.25 2.14
N LEU A 82 3.72 -10.26 1.55
CA LEU A 82 3.10 -11.55 1.24
C LEU A 82 2.79 -12.37 2.50
N VAL A 83 3.59 -12.24 3.55
CA VAL A 83 3.31 -12.88 4.86
C VAL A 83 2.06 -12.30 5.50
N ASN A 84 1.93 -10.97 5.53
CA ASN A 84 0.78 -10.30 6.12
C ASN A 84 0.53 -8.91 5.48
N PRO A 85 -0.32 -8.84 4.44
CA PRO A 85 -0.58 -7.58 3.72
C PRO A 85 -1.14 -6.47 4.60
N ASN A 86 -2.04 -6.80 5.54
CA ASN A 86 -2.70 -5.82 6.41
C ASN A 86 -1.77 -5.27 7.50
N HIS A 87 -0.84 -6.09 7.99
CA HIS A 87 0.19 -5.62 8.92
C HIS A 87 1.20 -4.71 8.21
N GLU A 88 1.70 -5.12 7.04
CA GLU A 88 2.70 -4.36 6.28
C GLU A 88 2.12 -3.10 5.60
N LYS A 89 0.82 -3.13 5.28
CA LYS A 89 0.05 -1.95 4.90
C LYS A 89 -1.34 -2.00 5.55
N PRO A 90 -1.59 -1.18 6.58
CA PRO A 90 -2.93 -1.03 7.12
C PRO A 90 -3.96 -0.66 6.04
N GLY A 91 -5.11 -1.34 6.08
CA GLY A 91 -6.18 -1.21 5.09
C GLY A 91 -5.85 -1.80 3.71
N ALA A 92 -4.94 -2.77 3.63
CA ALA A 92 -4.68 -3.48 2.38
C ALA A 92 -5.90 -4.30 1.96
N LEU A 93 -6.27 -4.21 0.68
CA LEU A 93 -7.35 -5.02 0.09
C LEU A 93 -6.88 -6.42 -0.34
N MET A 94 -5.57 -6.65 -0.42
CA MET A 94 -5.04 -7.98 -0.70
C MET A 94 -5.19 -8.86 0.55
N PRO A 95 -5.88 -10.01 0.48
CA PRO A 95 -6.01 -10.90 1.62
C PRO A 95 -4.70 -11.63 1.92
N ASN A 96 -4.58 -12.19 3.12
CA ASN A 96 -3.51 -13.12 3.45
C ASN A 96 -3.83 -14.50 2.85
N LEU A 97 -3.27 -14.79 1.67
CA LEU A 97 -3.49 -16.06 0.96
C LEU A 97 -2.81 -17.27 1.61
N PHE A 98 -1.83 -17.04 2.49
CA PHE A 98 -1.10 -18.10 3.19
C PHE A 98 -1.56 -18.29 4.64
N HIS A 99 -2.73 -17.76 4.99
CA HIS A 99 -3.29 -17.94 6.32
C HIS A 99 -3.50 -19.44 6.60
N GLY A 100 -3.02 -19.90 7.76
CA GLY A 100 -3.14 -21.30 8.20
C GLY A 100 -2.08 -22.25 7.66
N TRP A 101 -1.16 -21.78 6.80
CA TRP A 101 -0.02 -22.59 6.34
C TRP A 101 1.05 -22.69 7.42
N ALA A 102 1.73 -23.85 7.49
CA ALA A 102 2.89 -24.03 8.36
C ALA A 102 4.01 -23.06 7.97
N ASP A 103 4.79 -22.59 8.94
CA ASP A 103 5.76 -21.51 8.73
C ASP A 103 6.78 -21.83 7.63
N ALA A 104 7.38 -23.02 7.65
CA ALA A 104 8.35 -23.45 6.63
C ALA A 104 7.75 -23.57 5.22
N GLU A 105 6.52 -24.11 5.10
CA GLU A 105 5.81 -24.22 3.81
C GLU A 105 5.45 -22.83 3.27
N ARG A 106 4.97 -21.94 4.15
CA ARG A 106 4.65 -20.55 3.80
C ARG A 106 5.88 -19.80 3.33
N GLU A 107 7.01 -19.92 4.02
CA GLU A 107 8.26 -19.28 3.64
C GLU A 107 8.76 -19.76 2.27
N ASP A 108 8.82 -21.08 2.03
CA ASP A 108 9.24 -21.61 0.73
C ASP A 108 8.30 -21.16 -0.40
N ALA A 109 6.98 -21.17 -0.16
CA ALA A 109 5.99 -20.71 -1.13
C ALA A 109 6.15 -19.21 -1.46
N ILE A 110 6.37 -18.37 -0.45
CA ILE A 110 6.61 -16.93 -0.63
C ILE A 110 7.90 -16.69 -1.41
N GLU A 111 8.98 -17.42 -1.13
CA GLU A 111 10.24 -17.30 -1.89
C GLU A 111 10.05 -17.69 -3.35
N ASN A 112 9.39 -18.83 -3.63
CA ASN A 112 9.09 -19.25 -5.00
C ASN A 112 8.29 -18.17 -5.75
N ILE A 113 7.23 -17.62 -5.14
CA ILE A 113 6.43 -16.54 -5.72
C ILE A 113 7.27 -15.28 -5.93
N LEU A 114 8.14 -14.91 -5.00
CA LEU A 114 9.03 -13.77 -5.13
C LEU A 114 9.93 -13.90 -6.37
N HIS A 115 10.55 -15.08 -6.57
CA HIS A 115 11.34 -15.38 -7.76
C HIS A 115 10.53 -15.19 -9.05
N PHE A 116 9.32 -15.74 -9.11
CA PHE A 116 8.42 -15.56 -10.26
C PHE A 116 8.04 -14.09 -10.50
N LEU A 117 7.68 -13.34 -9.44
CA LEU A 117 7.29 -11.93 -9.57
C LEU A 117 8.44 -11.03 -10.04
N TYR A 118 9.67 -11.34 -9.64
CA TYR A 118 10.86 -10.60 -10.08
C TYR A 118 11.29 -10.95 -11.50
N SER A 119 10.95 -12.15 -12.00
CA SER A 119 11.22 -12.55 -13.38
C SER A 119 10.22 -11.98 -14.39
N LEU A 120 9.11 -11.40 -13.95
CA LEU A 120 8.13 -10.77 -14.85
C LEU A 120 8.78 -9.66 -15.69
N PRO A 121 8.36 -9.50 -16.96
CA PRO A 121 8.96 -8.51 -17.83
C PRO A 121 8.69 -7.10 -17.31
N ASP A 122 9.55 -6.17 -17.72
CA ASP A 122 9.29 -4.76 -17.46
C ASP A 122 8.06 -4.31 -18.24
N GLU A 123 7.31 -3.40 -17.62
CA GLU A 123 6.31 -2.65 -18.38
C GLU A 123 7.06 -1.75 -19.36
N ALA A 124 6.52 -1.52 -20.56
CA ALA A 124 7.12 -0.62 -21.54
C ALA A 124 7.06 0.83 -21.02
N THR A 125 7.96 1.20 -20.11
CA THR A 125 8.06 2.53 -19.53
C THR A 125 9.12 3.33 -20.27
N LYS A 126 8.75 4.51 -20.77
CA LYS A 126 9.71 5.54 -21.16
C LYS A 126 10.47 5.96 -19.91
N ALA A 127 11.79 5.82 -19.93
CA ALA A 127 12.65 6.21 -18.84
C ALA A 127 12.64 7.74 -18.72
N ASN A 128 12.04 8.26 -17.64
CA ASN A 128 12.20 9.64 -17.19
C ASN A 128 12.68 9.58 -15.73
N GLY A 129 13.62 10.44 -15.34
CA GLY A 129 14.27 10.41 -14.03
C GLY A 129 15.79 10.55 -14.09
N GLU A 130 16.30 11.64 -14.66
CA GLU A 130 17.74 11.99 -14.64
C GLU A 130 18.10 12.98 -13.52
N GLY A 131 17.12 13.60 -12.86
CA GLY A 131 17.37 14.49 -11.72
C GLY A 131 18.16 13.78 -10.62
N THR A 132 19.36 14.29 -10.32
CA THR A 132 20.25 13.78 -9.27
C THR A 132 20.10 14.55 -7.96
N GLU A 133 19.47 15.72 -7.98
CA GLU A 133 19.28 16.58 -6.81
C GLU A 133 17.82 17.05 -6.70
N TYR A 134 17.20 16.74 -5.56
CA TYR A 134 15.80 17.05 -5.28
C TYR A 134 15.70 17.82 -3.97
N ASP A 135 14.91 18.90 -3.97
CA ASP A 135 14.72 19.76 -2.82
C ASP A 135 13.65 19.17 -1.88
N ILE A 136 14.07 18.68 -0.72
CA ILE A 136 13.19 18.08 0.29
C ILE A 136 12.20 19.12 0.85
N ALA A 137 12.63 20.35 1.08
CA ALA A 137 11.77 21.40 1.62
C ALA A 137 10.69 21.79 0.61
N LYS A 138 11.07 21.88 -0.67
CA LYS A 138 10.09 22.06 -1.75
C LYS A 138 9.12 20.88 -1.86
N GLY A 139 9.63 19.65 -1.70
CA GLY A 139 8.80 18.45 -1.68
C GLY A 139 7.75 18.45 -0.57
N GLU A 140 8.12 18.92 0.63
CA GLU A 140 7.20 19.12 1.75
C GLU A 140 6.13 20.17 1.42
N GLU A 141 6.54 21.33 0.91
CA GLU A 141 5.63 22.41 0.52
C GLU A 141 4.58 21.91 -0.48
N ILE A 142 5.01 21.21 -1.54
CA ILE A 142 4.11 20.69 -2.58
C ILE A 142 3.17 19.63 -2.00
N PHE A 143 3.68 18.68 -1.20
CA PHE A 143 2.84 17.64 -0.57
C PHE A 143 1.66 18.25 0.20
N HIS A 144 1.88 19.38 0.88
CA HIS A 144 0.86 20.05 1.68
C HIS A 144 -0.06 21.00 0.90
N THR A 145 0.30 21.39 -0.33
CA THR A 145 -0.43 22.42 -1.10
C THR A 145 -1.12 21.85 -2.34
N VAL A 146 -0.56 20.81 -2.96
CA VAL A 146 -1.10 20.23 -4.20
C VAL A 146 -2.33 19.36 -3.97
N GLY A 147 -2.63 19.01 -2.72
CA GLY A 147 -3.81 18.23 -2.32
C GLY A 147 -3.53 16.79 -1.88
N CYS A 148 -2.26 16.38 -1.70
CA CYS A 148 -1.95 15.05 -1.16
C CYS A 148 -2.57 14.86 0.23
N VAL A 149 -2.57 15.93 1.04
CA VAL A 149 -3.12 15.91 2.40
C VAL A 149 -4.64 15.83 2.49
N ALA A 150 -5.35 15.91 1.37
CA ALA A 150 -6.80 15.64 1.33
C ALA A 150 -7.10 14.15 1.61
N CYS A 151 -6.15 13.27 1.29
CA CYS A 151 -6.29 11.82 1.44
C CYS A 151 -5.17 11.19 2.28
N HIS A 152 -4.02 11.81 2.44
CA HIS A 152 -2.90 11.27 3.21
C HIS A 152 -2.63 12.14 4.43
N GLU A 153 -2.28 11.53 5.56
CA GLU A 153 -1.97 12.30 6.77
C GLU A 153 -0.87 13.34 6.50
N PRO A 154 -1.05 14.61 6.94
CA PRO A 154 0.02 15.59 6.92
C PRO A 154 1.25 15.05 7.65
N ARG A 155 2.43 15.18 7.05
CA ARG A 155 3.70 14.69 7.61
C ARG A 155 4.56 15.83 8.17
N ARG A 156 3.92 16.88 8.67
CA ARG A 156 4.63 17.95 9.36
C ARG A 156 5.17 17.43 10.69
N LYS A 157 6.43 17.74 10.98
CA LYS A 157 6.88 17.82 12.37
C LYS A 157 6.08 18.94 13.06
N PRO A 158 5.88 18.90 14.39
CA PRO A 158 5.32 20.03 15.11
C PRO A 158 6.02 21.32 14.64
N GLN A 159 5.24 22.31 14.22
CA GLN A 159 5.81 23.60 13.86
C GLN A 159 6.09 24.35 15.16
N ARG A 160 7.34 24.73 15.40
CA ARG A 160 7.66 25.80 16.34
C ARG A 160 7.27 27.10 15.67
N ILE A 161 6.20 27.71 16.16
CA ILE A 161 5.68 28.99 15.72
C ILE A 161 6.08 30.00 16.77
N GLU A 162 6.88 30.99 16.39
CA GLU A 162 7.16 32.13 17.26
C GLU A 162 5.96 33.08 17.19
N ASN A 163 5.33 33.35 18.34
CA ASN A 163 4.20 34.28 18.38
C ASN A 163 4.67 35.74 18.22
N GLU A 164 3.72 36.67 18.13
CA GLU A 164 4.00 38.11 18.05
C GLU A 164 4.77 38.68 19.27
N PHE A 165 4.96 37.88 20.32
CA PHE A 165 5.69 38.20 21.55
C PHE A 165 7.07 37.51 21.65
N GLY A 166 7.51 36.79 20.61
CA GLY A 166 8.81 36.13 20.61
C GLY A 166 8.86 34.81 21.39
N GLU A 167 7.71 34.24 21.76
CA GLU A 167 7.65 32.94 22.43
C GLU A 167 7.59 31.80 21.42
N GLU A 168 8.47 30.82 21.56
CA GLU A 168 8.39 29.56 20.83
C GLU A 168 7.16 28.77 21.31
N ILE A 169 6.10 28.76 20.50
CA ILE A 169 4.94 27.91 20.72
C ILE A 169 5.08 26.67 19.82
N GLU A 170 5.12 25.49 20.42
CA GLU A 170 4.97 24.24 19.68
C GLU A 170 3.48 24.05 19.36
N TRP A 171 3.07 24.40 18.13
CA TRP A 171 1.72 24.09 17.67
C TRP A 171 1.71 22.64 17.18
N GLU A 172 1.56 21.70 18.12
CA GLU A 172 0.87 20.46 17.83
C GLU A 172 -0.60 20.81 17.59
N ARG A 173 -1.18 20.31 16.49
CA ARG A 173 -2.63 20.41 16.31
C ARG A 173 -3.28 19.78 17.55
N GLU A 174 -3.84 20.60 18.42
CA GLU A 174 -4.53 20.15 19.61
C GLU A 174 -5.66 19.19 19.20
N GLU A 175 -5.58 17.99 19.77
CA GLU A 175 -6.46 16.84 19.60
C GLU A 175 -6.39 16.09 18.24
N PRO A 176 -6.37 14.74 18.26
CA PRO A 176 -6.65 13.97 17.06
C PRO A 176 -8.04 14.38 16.59
N VAL A 177 -8.19 14.72 15.31
CA VAL A 177 -9.49 14.97 14.70
C VAL A 177 -10.42 13.82 15.12
N LYS A 178 -11.40 14.11 15.99
CA LYS A 178 -12.31 13.11 16.58
C LYS A 178 -13.13 12.41 15.50
N GLU A 179 -13.24 13.01 14.33
CA GLU A 179 -13.58 12.31 13.11
C GLU A 179 -12.30 11.76 12.49
N LYS A 180 -12.17 10.43 12.47
CA LYS A 180 -11.22 9.74 11.59
C LYS A 180 -11.50 10.22 10.16
N SER A 181 -10.89 11.31 9.75
CA SER A 181 -10.77 11.62 8.33
C SER A 181 -10.21 10.34 7.70
N ALA A 182 -10.77 9.95 6.57
CA ALA A 182 -10.45 8.72 5.85
C ALA A 182 -9.03 8.75 5.25
N SER A 183 -8.05 9.22 6.03
CA SER A 183 -6.64 9.26 5.73
C SER A 183 -6.20 7.86 5.32
N ILE A 184 -5.62 7.76 4.14
CA ILE A 184 -5.08 6.55 3.57
C ILE A 184 -3.64 6.44 4.07
N PRO A 185 -3.35 5.52 5.01
CA PRO A 185 -2.02 5.41 5.56
C PRO A 185 -1.04 4.98 4.47
N LEU A 186 0.07 5.73 4.41
CA LEU A 186 1.24 5.36 3.64
C LEU A 186 1.98 4.24 4.39
N PRO A 187 2.42 3.17 3.71
CA PRO A 187 3.29 2.18 4.33
C PRO A 187 4.67 2.79 4.62
N ASP A 188 5.57 2.03 5.23
CA ASP A 188 6.98 2.41 5.28
C ASP A 188 7.57 2.46 3.86
N LEU A 189 7.58 3.65 3.26
CA LEU A 189 8.04 3.88 1.90
C LEU A 189 9.54 3.62 1.75
N LYS A 190 10.33 3.85 2.81
CA LYS A 190 11.77 3.58 2.82
C LYS A 190 12.04 2.09 2.71
N ARG A 191 11.29 1.25 3.45
CA ARG A 191 11.37 -0.20 3.28
C ARG A 191 10.79 -0.68 1.96
N LYS A 192 9.75 -0.02 1.44
CA LYS A 192 9.00 -0.48 0.27
C LYS A 192 9.67 -0.23 -1.06
N THR A 193 10.18 0.97 -1.30
CA THR A 193 10.55 1.43 -2.64
C THR A 193 11.80 2.30 -2.61
N TRP A 194 12.15 2.85 -3.76
CA TRP A 194 13.29 3.74 -3.96
C TRP A 194 12.79 5.08 -4.53
N LEU A 195 13.68 6.07 -4.57
CA LEU A 195 13.34 7.43 -4.96
C LEU A 195 12.78 7.51 -6.39
N LYS A 196 13.53 7.04 -7.40
CA LYS A 196 13.12 7.17 -8.81
C LYS A 196 11.79 6.46 -9.11
N PRO A 197 11.56 5.22 -8.65
CA PRO A 197 10.28 4.54 -8.84
C PRO A 197 9.11 5.24 -8.13
N LEU A 198 9.34 5.81 -6.93
CA LEU A 198 8.32 6.59 -6.24
C LEU A 198 7.97 7.87 -7.01
N ALA A 199 8.96 8.63 -7.47
CA ALA A 199 8.74 9.82 -8.31
C ALA A 199 7.93 9.48 -9.57
N ARG A 200 8.30 8.41 -10.28
CA ARG A 200 7.57 7.93 -11.46
C ARG A 200 6.12 7.55 -11.13
N PHE A 201 5.88 6.92 -9.98
CA PHE A 201 4.52 6.62 -9.53
C PHE A 201 3.73 7.90 -9.26
N LEU A 202 4.33 8.91 -8.63
CA LEU A 202 3.66 10.19 -8.34
C LEU A 202 3.28 10.95 -9.62
N MET A 203 4.13 10.89 -10.66
CA MET A 203 3.84 11.51 -11.96
C MET A 203 2.74 10.77 -12.75
N SER A 204 2.61 9.45 -12.57
CA SER A 204 1.71 8.64 -13.39
C SER A 204 1.16 7.45 -12.60
N PRO A 205 0.29 7.70 -11.60
CA PRO A 205 -0.15 6.66 -10.66
C PRO A 205 -0.94 5.55 -11.34
N TYR A 206 -1.64 5.87 -12.44
CA TYR A 206 -2.47 4.92 -13.18
C TYR A 206 -1.70 3.89 -14.00
N ASN A 207 -0.41 4.11 -14.29
CA ASN A 207 0.41 3.09 -14.96
C ASN A 207 0.60 1.88 -14.03
N THR A 208 0.96 2.13 -12.77
CA THR A 208 1.14 1.06 -11.78
C THR A 208 -0.18 0.61 -11.15
N ARG A 209 -1.14 1.52 -10.98
CA ARG A 209 -2.43 1.28 -10.33
C ARG A 209 -3.59 1.78 -11.19
N PRO A 210 -3.95 1.09 -12.28
CA PRO A 210 -5.01 1.54 -13.18
C PRO A 210 -6.39 1.68 -12.53
N GLY A 211 -6.65 0.93 -11.45
CA GLY A 211 -7.87 1.06 -10.64
C GLY A 211 -7.71 1.91 -9.37
N GLY A 212 -6.56 2.58 -9.19
CA GLY A 212 -6.25 3.40 -8.02
C GLY A 212 -7.21 4.59 -7.87
N ARG A 213 -7.28 5.15 -6.65
CA ARG A 213 -8.03 6.39 -6.35
C ARG A 213 -7.17 7.65 -6.35
N MET A 214 -5.86 7.49 -6.19
CA MET A 214 -4.95 8.62 -6.17
C MET A 214 -5.01 9.33 -7.53
N PRO A 215 -5.40 10.61 -7.57
CA PRO A 215 -5.48 11.34 -8.83
C PRO A 215 -4.09 11.53 -9.43
N ASP A 216 -4.06 11.72 -10.74
CA ASP A 216 -2.89 12.26 -11.42
C ASP A 216 -2.81 13.75 -11.11
N MET A 217 -1.86 14.11 -10.25
CA MET A 217 -1.67 15.47 -9.72
C MET A 217 -1.00 16.42 -10.73
N LYS A 218 -0.69 15.95 -11.95
CA LYS A 218 -0.05 16.74 -13.01
C LYS A 218 1.30 17.33 -12.62
N LEU A 219 2.05 16.59 -11.81
CA LEU A 219 3.39 16.96 -11.34
C LEU A 219 4.42 16.87 -12.47
N SER A 220 5.34 17.83 -12.51
CA SER A 220 6.58 17.73 -13.26
C SER A 220 7.53 16.69 -12.65
N GLU A 221 8.58 16.32 -13.39
CA GLU A 221 9.63 15.41 -12.91
C GLU A 221 10.31 15.94 -11.63
N GLN A 222 10.64 17.24 -11.59
CA GLN A 222 11.29 17.86 -10.44
C GLN A 222 10.39 17.89 -9.21
N GLU A 223 9.10 18.21 -9.38
CA GLU A 223 8.14 18.23 -8.27
C GLU A 223 7.91 16.83 -7.71
N ALA A 224 7.67 15.84 -8.58
CA ALA A 224 7.47 14.47 -8.16
C ALA A 224 8.72 13.89 -7.47
N GLY A 225 9.91 14.21 -7.97
CA GLY A 225 11.17 13.83 -7.35
C GLY A 225 11.39 14.47 -5.99
N SER A 226 11.04 15.75 -5.84
CA SER A 226 11.10 16.50 -4.56
C SER A 226 10.15 15.91 -3.53
N ILE A 227 8.89 15.63 -3.91
CA ILE A 227 7.93 14.95 -3.02
C ILE A 227 8.43 13.54 -2.66
N ALA A 228 8.98 12.78 -3.62
CA ALA A 228 9.52 11.46 -3.33
C ALA A 228 10.70 11.52 -2.35
N ALA A 229 11.60 12.49 -2.51
CA ALA A 229 12.71 12.73 -1.59
C ALA A 229 12.19 13.08 -0.19
N TYR A 230 11.19 13.96 -0.08
CA TYR A 230 10.52 14.29 1.18
C TYR A 230 9.90 13.05 1.85
N LEU A 231 9.12 12.25 1.12
CA LEU A 231 8.47 11.04 1.64
C LEU A 231 9.46 9.95 2.09
N LEU A 232 10.67 9.97 1.54
CA LEU A 232 11.78 9.09 1.90
C LEU A 232 12.78 9.73 2.88
N ASN A 233 12.48 10.91 3.43
CA ASN A 233 13.35 11.71 4.30
C ASN A 233 14.77 11.89 3.74
N GLY A 234 14.90 12.13 2.44
CA GLY A 234 16.19 12.34 1.77
C GLY A 234 17.03 11.09 1.53
N GLU A 235 16.55 9.89 1.91
CA GLU A 235 17.27 8.64 1.66
C GLU A 235 17.11 8.21 0.18
N ALA A 236 17.96 8.79 -0.67
CA ALA A 236 18.06 8.46 -2.08
C ALA A 236 18.82 7.14 -2.27
N VAL A 237 18.21 6.02 -1.91
CA VAL A 237 18.78 4.72 -2.26
C VAL A 237 18.33 4.40 -3.68
N SER A 238 19.25 4.28 -4.64
CA SER A 238 18.97 3.66 -5.93
C SER A 238 18.90 2.13 -5.76
N PRO A 239 18.25 1.38 -6.66
CA PRO A 239 18.35 -0.07 -6.63
C PRO A 239 19.80 -0.50 -6.86
N LYS A 240 20.52 -0.85 -5.77
CA LYS A 240 21.66 -1.78 -5.87
C LYS A 240 21.10 -3.12 -6.36
N VAL A 241 21.88 -3.95 -7.05
CA VAL A 241 21.40 -5.26 -7.54
C VAL A 241 20.76 -6.02 -6.37
N MET A 242 19.43 -6.17 -6.39
CA MET A 242 18.67 -6.44 -5.16
C MET A 242 18.11 -7.85 -5.04
N PHE A 243 18.02 -8.63 -6.12
CA PHE A 243 17.56 -10.02 -6.06
C PHE A 243 17.63 -10.63 -7.47
N GLU A 244 18.32 -11.77 -7.64
CA GLU A 244 18.40 -12.49 -8.91
C GLU A 244 17.44 -13.70 -8.90
N PRO A 245 16.49 -13.79 -9.84
CA PRO A 245 15.57 -14.92 -9.93
C PRO A 245 16.25 -16.25 -10.31
N TYR A 246 15.94 -17.36 -9.61
CA TYR A 246 16.42 -18.69 -9.98
C TYR A 246 15.39 -19.45 -10.85
N PRO A 247 15.80 -20.11 -11.96
CA PRO A 247 14.87 -20.78 -12.88
C PRO A 247 13.93 -21.81 -12.23
N ASP A 248 14.44 -22.66 -11.35
CA ASP A 248 13.66 -23.69 -10.65
C ASP A 248 12.61 -23.08 -9.70
N ARG A 249 12.97 -21.97 -9.04
CA ARG A 249 12.09 -21.20 -8.16
C ARG A 249 11.02 -20.44 -8.94
N ILE A 250 11.37 -19.88 -10.10
CA ILE A 250 10.41 -19.19 -10.99
C ILE A 250 9.31 -20.17 -11.41
N GLU A 251 9.68 -21.38 -11.86
CA GLU A 251 8.73 -22.37 -12.34
C GLU A 251 7.77 -22.82 -11.24
N LYS A 252 8.29 -23.10 -10.03
CA LYS A 252 7.47 -23.40 -8.85
C LYS A 252 6.58 -22.23 -8.46
N GLY A 253 7.12 -21.01 -8.45
CA GLY A 253 6.40 -19.79 -8.10
C GLY A 253 5.26 -19.50 -9.05
N GLN A 254 5.47 -19.75 -10.34
CA GLN A 254 4.44 -19.58 -11.36
C GLN A 254 3.27 -20.55 -11.16
N ARG A 255 3.55 -21.83 -10.87
CA ARG A 255 2.50 -22.81 -10.53
C ARG A 255 1.74 -22.41 -9.28
N LEU A 256 2.46 -22.13 -8.19
CA LEU A 256 1.86 -21.69 -6.93
C LEU A 256 1.00 -20.44 -7.11
N PHE A 257 1.44 -19.46 -7.90
CA PHE A 257 0.69 -18.24 -8.19
C PHE A 257 -0.69 -18.54 -8.80
N HIS A 258 -0.80 -19.57 -9.63
CA HIS A 258 -2.09 -20.01 -10.16
C HIS A 258 -2.90 -20.79 -9.13
N GLU A 259 -2.28 -21.78 -8.48
CA GLU A 259 -2.92 -22.70 -7.53
C GLU A 259 -3.55 -21.99 -6.33
N ILE A 260 -2.87 -20.97 -5.78
CA ILE A 260 -3.39 -20.20 -4.63
C ILE A 260 -4.36 -19.08 -5.06
N GLY A 261 -4.66 -18.97 -6.37
CA GLY A 261 -5.68 -18.05 -6.90
C GLY A 261 -5.21 -16.61 -7.08
N CYS A 262 -3.91 -16.30 -7.13
CA CYS A 262 -3.45 -14.93 -7.37
C CYS A 262 -3.99 -14.37 -8.69
N THR A 263 -4.22 -15.23 -9.69
CA THR A 263 -4.79 -14.87 -11.00
C THR A 263 -6.25 -14.42 -10.95
N ASN A 264 -6.98 -14.70 -9.87
CA ASN A 264 -8.34 -14.20 -9.69
C ASN A 264 -8.36 -12.66 -9.59
N CYS A 265 -7.27 -12.08 -9.06
CA CYS A 265 -7.14 -10.65 -8.86
C CYS A 265 -6.10 -10.02 -9.79
N HIS A 266 -4.93 -10.63 -9.95
CA HIS A 266 -3.81 -10.06 -10.68
C HIS A 266 -3.65 -10.68 -12.06
N SER A 267 -3.63 -9.85 -13.10
CA SER A 267 -3.16 -10.28 -14.42
C SER A 267 -1.63 -10.37 -14.38
N SER A 268 -1.08 -11.59 -14.44
CA SER A 268 0.36 -11.84 -14.54
C SER A 268 0.93 -11.52 -15.93
N ALA A 269 0.06 -11.31 -16.92
CA ALA A 269 0.46 -11.13 -18.30
C ALA A 269 -0.04 -9.78 -18.85
N GLY A 270 0.91 -8.91 -19.21
CA GLY A 270 0.66 -7.94 -20.26
C GLY A 270 0.54 -8.71 -21.57
N LYS A 271 -0.69 -9.08 -21.93
CA LYS A 271 -1.12 -9.97 -23.03
C LYS A 271 -1.23 -11.44 -22.65
N LYS A 272 -2.44 -11.98 -22.83
CA LYS A 272 -2.77 -13.41 -22.88
C LYS A 272 -1.97 -14.11 -23.98
N GLU A 273 -0.68 -14.42 -23.82
CA GLU A 273 0.08 -15.31 -24.71
C GLU A 273 1.54 -15.37 -24.26
N ALA A 274 1.85 -16.32 -23.39
CA ALA A 274 3.16 -16.94 -23.16
C ALA A 274 3.07 -17.59 -21.77
N TYR A 275 3.41 -18.87 -21.68
CA TYR A 275 3.10 -19.77 -20.56
C TYR A 275 1.67 -20.33 -20.52
N SER A 276 1.23 -20.88 -21.66
CA SER A 276 0.51 -22.14 -21.56
C SER A 276 1.47 -23.17 -20.99
N LEU A 277 1.19 -23.68 -19.78
CA LEU A 277 1.75 -24.96 -19.36
C LEU A 277 1.40 -25.96 -20.47
N LYS A 278 2.40 -26.56 -21.11
CA LYS A 278 2.16 -27.77 -21.88
C LYS A 278 1.72 -28.82 -20.86
N ALA A 279 0.46 -29.24 -20.97
CA ALA A 279 -0.04 -30.45 -20.33
C ALA A 279 0.76 -31.67 -20.81
#